data_AF-A0A1I5MVV1-F1
#
_entry.id   AF-A0A1I5MVV1-F1
#
_cell.length_a   1.000
_cell.length_b   1.000
_cell.length_c   1.000
_cell.angle_alpha   90.00
_cell.angle_beta   90.00
_cell.angle_gamma   90.00
#
_symmetry.space_group_name_H-M   'P 1'
#
loop_
_entity.id
_entity.type
_entity.pdbx_description
1 polymer ?
#
loop_
_entity_poly.entity_id
_entity_poly.type
_entity_poly.pdbx_seq_one_letter_code
_entity_poly.pdbx_strand_id
1 'polypeptide(L)' 'MKYQVKQKQTLYDVALQFYGDIAGVQWLIEDNALTSLTDPITNLSLEIRDDKIKPQTVRALSPYSPIVT' A
#
# COMPACT_ATOMS: atom_id res chain seq x y z
N MET A 1 3.93 -11.76 0.77
CA MET A 1 4.27 -11.50 2.19
C MET A 1 3.08 -10.92 2.96
N LYS A 2 3.04 -11.01 4.29
CA LYS A 2 2.01 -10.36 5.12
C LYS A 2 2.44 -8.98 5.62
N TYR A 3 1.56 -7.99 5.50
CA TYR A 3 1.78 -6.61 5.96
C TYR A 3 0.68 -6.18 6.94
N GLN A 4 1.09 -5.77 8.15
CA GLN A 4 0.16 -5.21 9.12
C GLN A 4 -0.17 -3.76 8.77
N VAL A 5 -1.45 -3.51 8.49
CA VAL A 5 -1.95 -2.18 8.12
C VAL A 5 -1.83 -1.23 9.31
N LYS A 6 -1.26 -0.04 9.06
CA LYS A 6 -1.13 1.02 10.07
C LYS A 6 -2.45 1.75 10.29
N GLN A 7 -2.63 2.35 11.46
CA GLN A 7 -3.81 3.18 11.73
C GLN A 7 -3.95 4.28 10.67
N LYS A 8 -5.19 4.47 10.18
CA LYS A 8 -5.56 5.45 9.14
C LYS A 8 -4.96 5.18 7.75
N GLN A 9 -4.27 4.06 7.54
CA GLN A 9 -3.77 3.69 6.23
C GLN A 9 -4.91 3.13 5.37
N THR A 10 -5.02 3.61 4.14
CA THR A 10 -6.01 3.15 3.15
C THR A 10 -5.41 2.09 2.22
N LEU A 11 -6.25 1.34 1.50
CA LEU A 11 -5.79 0.41 0.46
C LEU A 11 -4.92 1.10 -0.59
N TYR A 12 -5.25 2.35 -0.91
CA TYR A 12 -4.48 3.17 -1.84
C TYR A 12 -3.06 3.44 -1.33
N ASP A 13 -2.91 3.81 -0.05
CA ASP A 13 -1.61 4.05 0.56
C ASP A 13 -0.74 2.77 0.55
N VAL A 14 -1.35 1.62 0.84
CA VAL A 14 -0.66 0.32 0.80
C VAL A 14 -0.25 -0.02 -0.65
N ALA A 15 -1.14 0.20 -1.61
CA ALA A 15 -0.86 -0.07 -3.01
C ALA A 15 0.29 0.79 -3.55
N LEU A 16 0.31 2.08 -3.20
CA LEU A 16 1.41 2.97 -3.53
C LEU A 16 2.72 2.54 -2.85
N GLN A 17 2.66 2.16 -1.57
CA GLN A 17 3.83 1.77 -0.79
C GLN A 17 4.56 0.56 -1.39
N PHE A 18 3.82 -0.44 -1.87
CA PHE A 18 4.41 -1.70 -2.36
C PHE A 18 4.51 -1.80 -3.87
N TYR A 19 3.49 -1.33 -4.60
CA TYR A 19 3.40 -1.50 -6.05
C TYR A 19 3.68 -0.22 -6.82
N GLY A 20 3.61 0.95 -6.15
CA GLY A 20 3.75 2.28 -6.76
C GLY A 20 2.77 2.57 -7.88
N ASP A 21 1.62 1.90 -7.85
CA ASP A 21 0.60 1.96 -8.88
C ASP A 21 -0.76 1.74 -8.24
N ILE A 22 -1.77 2.49 -8.69
CA ILE A 22 -3.15 2.33 -8.27
C ILE A 22 -3.73 0.97 -8.68
N ALA A 23 -3.20 0.35 -9.75
CA ALA A 23 -3.55 -1.02 -10.13
C ALA A 23 -3.29 -2.03 -8.99
N GLY A 24 -2.37 -1.71 -8.09
CA GLY A 24 -2.08 -2.52 -6.90
C GLY A 24 -3.25 -2.62 -5.91
N VAL A 25 -4.18 -1.68 -5.92
CA VAL A 25 -5.40 -1.75 -5.09
C VAL A 25 -6.25 -2.95 -5.49
N GLN A 26 -6.39 -3.19 -6.79
CA GLN A 26 -7.17 -4.32 -7.27
C GLN A 26 -6.57 -5.66 -6.84
N TRP A 27 -5.24 -5.80 -6.87
CA TRP A 27 -4.57 -7.00 -6.36
C TRP A 27 -4.80 -7.18 -4.85
N LEU A 28 -4.74 -6.11 -4.07
CA LEU A 28 -5.03 -6.17 -2.64
C LEU A 28 -6.47 -6.62 -2.38
N ILE A 29 -7.43 -6.16 -3.18
CA ILE A 29 -8.84 -6.56 -3.05
C ILE A 29 -9.01 -8.05 -3.35
N GLU A 30 -8.47 -8.51 -4.48
CA GLU A 30 -8.54 -9.91 -4.93
C GLU A 30 -7.91 -10.88 -3.93
N ASP A 31 -6.74 -10.54 -3.37
CA ASP A 31 -5.97 -11.46 -2.54
C ASP A 31 -6.44 -11.50 -1.07
N ASN A 32 -7.14 -10.47 -0.61
CA ASN A 32 -7.55 -10.32 0.78
C ASN A 32 -9.05 -10.47 0.99
N ALA A 33 -9.77 -10.98 -0.01
CA ALA A 33 -11.23 -11.15 0.00
C ALA A 33 -11.98 -9.87 0.41
N LEU A 34 -11.48 -8.71 -0.04
CA LEU A 34 -12.14 -7.43 0.16
C LEU A 34 -13.20 -7.27 -0.95
N THR A 35 -14.22 -6.47 -0.66
CA THR A 35 -15.33 -6.20 -1.58
C THR A 35 -15.11 -4.90 -2.34
N SER A 36 -14.46 -3.91 -1.71
CA SER A 36 -14.30 -2.56 -2.26
C SER A 36 -13.02 -1.87 -1.80
N LEU A 37 -12.58 -0.88 -2.59
CA LEU A 37 -11.59 0.14 -2.23
C LEU A 37 -11.88 0.82 -0.88
N THR A 38 -13.16 0.98 -0.54
CA THR A 38 -13.60 1.69 0.67
C THR A 38 -13.65 0.82 1.90
N ASP A 39 -13.31 -0.47 1.79
CA ASP A 39 -13.41 -1.39 2.92
C ASP A 39 -12.44 -0.99 4.04
N PRO A 40 -12.89 -1.07 5.30
CA PRO A 40 -12.06 -0.72 6.44
C PRO A 40 -10.95 -1.78 6.60
N ILE A 41 -9.71 -1.40 6.28
CA ILE A 41 -8.54 -2.27 6.43
C ILE A 41 -7.77 -2.07 7.75
N THR A 42 -8.32 -1.28 8.67
CA THR A 42 -7.65 -0.97 9.94
C THR A 42 -7.44 -2.24 10.77
N ASN A 43 -6.22 -2.43 11.28
CA ASN A 43 -5.80 -3.62 12.04
C ASN A 43 -5.80 -4.95 11.26
N LEU A 44 -6.00 -4.94 9.93
CA LEU A 44 -5.86 -6.14 9.12
C LEU A 44 -4.39 -6.41 8.77
N SER A 45 -4.07 -7.68 8.59
CA SER A 45 -2.85 -8.13 7.90
C SER A 45 -3.21 -8.41 6.45
N LEU A 46 -2.65 -7.63 5.52
CA LEU A 46 -2.85 -7.82 4.09
C LEU A 46 -1.78 -8.73 3.51
N GLU A 47 -2.19 -9.64 2.63
CA GLU A 47 -1.31 -10.39 1.75
C GLU A 47 -0.86 -9.48 0.59
N ILE A 48 0.45 -9.35 0.43
CA ILE A 48 1.13 -8.54 -0.59
C ILE A 48 1.79 -9.47 -1.61
N ARG A 49 1.59 -9.19 -2.90
CA ARG A 49 2.19 -9.94 -4.02
C ARG A 49 3.66 -9.58 -4.19
N ASP A 50 4.54 -10.42 -3.66
CA ASP A 50 5.99 -10.17 -3.67
C ASP A 50 6.55 -10.03 -5.09
N ASP A 51 5.99 -10.74 -6.08
CA ASP A 51 6.38 -10.70 -7.49
C ASP A 51 5.99 -9.39 -8.20
N LYS A 52 5.12 -8.57 -7.58
CA LYS A 52 4.64 -7.29 -8.11
C LYS A 52 5.22 -6.09 -7.39
N ILE A 53 6.01 -6.29 -6.33
CA ILE A 53 6.62 -5.21 -5.58
C ILE A 53 7.56 -4.42 -6.50
N LYS A 54 7.37 -3.11 -6.57
CA LYS A 54 8.27 -2.20 -7.30
C LYS A 54 9.27 -1.59 -6.31
N PRO A 55 10.54 -2.04 -6.30
CA PRO A 55 11.52 -1.55 -5.33
C PRO A 55 11.86 -0.06 -5.47
N GLN A 56 11.50 0.57 -6.60
CA GLN A 56 11.79 1.98 -6.86
C GLN A 56 10.83 2.95 -6.14
N THR A 57 9.67 2.50 -5.66
CA THR A 57 8.67 3.38 -5.01
C THR A 57 8.93 3.59 -3.53
N VAL A 58 9.68 2.71 -2.88
CA VAL A 58 10.07 2.83 -1.46
C VAL A 58 10.92 4.10 -1.20
N ARG A 59 11.45 4.74 -2.25
CA ARG A 59 12.25 5.96 -2.18
C ARG A 59 11.49 7.28 -2.38
N ALA A 60 10.23 7.25 -2.84
CA ALA A 60 9.48 8.47 -3.17
C ALA A 60 8.67 9.05 -1.99
N LEU A 61 8.57 8.32 -0.87
CA LEU A 61 7.88 8.75 0.35
C LEU A 61 8.84 9.11 1.50
N SER A 62 10.15 9.13 1.26
CA SER A 62 11.06 9.85 2.16
C SER A 62 10.56 11.29 2.25
N PRO A 63 10.38 11.86 3.45
CA PRO A 63 9.88 13.23 3.57
C PRO A 63 10.78 14.12 2.74
N TYR A 64 10.18 14.87 1.81
CA TYR A 64 10.82 16.02 1.21
C TYR A 64 11.56 16.76 2.32
N SER A 65 12.89 16.74 2.27
CA SER A 65 13.71 17.60 3.11
C SER A 65 13.14 19.00 2.96
N PRO A 66 12.74 19.69 4.05
CA PRO A 66 12.30 21.07 3.92
C PRO A 66 13.40 21.84 3.21
N ILE A 67 13.04 22.56 2.15
CA ILE A 67 13.95 23.49 1.51
C ILE A 67 14.25 24.54 2.58
N VAL A 68 15.40 24.43 3.22
CA VAL A 68 15.93 25.48 4.09
C VAL A 68 16.34 26.60 3.13
N THR A 69 15.49 27.62 3.02
CA THR A 69 15.83 28.90 2.41
C THR A 69 15.88 29.94 3.53
#